data_AF-A0A5J4TAL8-F1
#
_entry.id   AF-A0A5J4TAL8-F1
#
_cell.length_a   1.000
_cell.length_b   1.000
_cell.length_c   1.000
_cell.angle_alpha   90.00
_cell.angle_beta   90.00
_cell.angle_gamma   90.00
#
_symmetry.space_group_name_H-M   'P 1'
#
loop_
_entity.id
_entity.type
_entity.pdbx_description
1 polymer ?
#
loop_
_entity_poly.entity_id
_entity_poly.type
_entity_poly.pdbx_seq_one_letter_code
_entity_poly.pdbx_strand_id
1 'polypeptide(L)'
;MEFSEQYFLLSDMLWADPAPSYRQDDIDEDGFCEGIRGPDSVMFTEKAVDIFLKNTGLTLIVRGHEDQTEGMQLTHNGKVFTVFSSSNYRDANSGACLLCHEKKLNIVIKQ
;
A
#
# COMPACT_ATOMS: atom_id res chain seq x y z
N MET A 1 19.70 -12.22 15.92
CA MET A 1 18.37 -11.85 16.42
C MET A 1 18.03 -10.43 16.01
N GLU A 2 18.82 -9.39 16.32
CA GLU A 2 18.54 -8.03 15.80
C GLU A 2 18.59 -7.91 14.27
N PHE A 3 19.55 -8.57 13.62
CA PHE A 3 19.66 -8.56 12.15
C PHE A 3 18.43 -9.18 11.45
N SER A 4 17.76 -10.16 12.07
CA SER A 4 16.58 -10.78 11.48
C SER A 4 15.36 -9.88 11.59
N GLU A 5 15.16 -9.18 12.71
CA GLU A 5 14.05 -8.24 12.88
C GLU A 5 14.16 -7.05 11.91
N GLN A 6 15.36 -6.49 11.75
CA GLN A 6 15.61 -5.44 10.76
C GLN A 6 15.37 -5.93 9.33
N TYR A 7 15.74 -7.18 9.03
CA TYR A 7 15.48 -7.79 7.73
C TYR A 7 13.98 -7.89 7.44
N PHE A 8 13.18 -8.41 8.39
CA PHE A 8 11.73 -8.53 8.21
C PHE A 8 11.07 -7.16 8.03
N LEU A 9 11.43 -6.17 8.87
CA LEU A 9 10.91 -4.81 8.71
C LEU A 9 11.21 -4.23 7.33
N LEU A 10 12.45 -4.35 6.85
CA LEU A 10 12.82 -3.87 5.52
C LEU A 10 12.09 -4.63 4.41
N SER A 11 11.91 -5.94 4.57
CA SER A 11 11.14 -6.77 3.64
C SER A 11 9.70 -6.30 3.55
N ASP A 12 9.03 -6.11 4.68
CA ASP A 12 7.63 -5.68 4.74
C ASP A 12 7.45 -4.27 4.18
N MET A 13 8.37 -3.35 4.47
CA MET A 13 8.36 -1.99 3.90
C MET A 13 8.46 -1.98 2.37
N LEU A 14 9.10 -2.99 1.76
CA LEU A 14 9.32 -3.06 0.32
C LEU A 14 8.29 -3.91 -0.42
N TRP A 15 7.79 -4.97 0.20
CA TRP A 15 7.03 -6.04 -0.47
C TRP A 15 5.61 -6.23 0.02
N ALA A 16 5.21 -5.61 1.14
CA ALA A 16 3.85 -5.77 1.63
C ALA A 16 2.84 -5.06 0.71
N ASP A 17 1.70 -5.71 0.47
CA ASP A 17 0.60 -5.19 -0.34
C ASP A 17 -0.68 -4.97 0.50
N PRO A 18 -1.55 -4.01 0.13
CA PRO A 18 -2.88 -3.90 0.71
C PRO A 18 -3.70 -5.15 0.39
N ALA A 19 -4.30 -5.78 1.40
CA ALA A 19 -5.12 -6.96 1.19
C ALA A 19 -6.39 -6.62 0.39
N PRO A 20 -6.77 -7.42 -0.62
CA PRO A 20 -8.04 -7.23 -1.32
C PRO A 20 -9.23 -7.53 -0.39
N SER A 21 -10.42 -7.08 -0.77
CA SER A 21 -11.64 -7.19 0.06
C SER A 21 -11.94 -8.61 0.54
N TYR A 22 -11.65 -9.63 -0.28
CA TYR A 22 -11.90 -11.03 0.05
C TYR A 22 -10.87 -11.65 1.01
N ARG A 23 -9.83 -10.92 1.41
CA ARG A 23 -8.80 -11.37 2.38
C ARG A 23 -8.78 -10.54 3.67
N GLN A 24 -9.84 -9.77 3.93
CA GLN A 24 -9.93 -8.95 5.15
C GLN A 24 -10.21 -9.79 6.41
N ASP A 25 -10.74 -11.01 6.25
CA ASP A 25 -11.17 -11.86 7.38
C ASP A 25 -10.18 -12.99 7.75
N ASP A 26 -9.29 -13.38 6.82
CA ASP A 26 -8.27 -14.42 7.04
C ASP A 26 -6.95 -13.78 7.50
N ILE A 27 -6.95 -13.28 8.74
CA ILE A 27 -5.92 -12.38 9.27
C ILE A 27 -5.46 -12.78 10.66
N ASP A 28 -4.25 -12.37 11.02
CA ASP A 28 -3.73 -12.48 12.39
C ASP A 28 -4.30 -11.40 13.34
N GLU A 29 -3.79 -11.39 14.57
CA GLU A 29 -4.23 -10.48 15.62
C GLU A 29 -3.91 -9.01 15.34
N ASP A 30 -2.89 -8.73 14.54
CA ASP A 30 -2.46 -7.38 14.16
C ASP A 30 -3.07 -6.92 12.82
N GLY A 31 -3.74 -7.83 12.10
CA GLY A 31 -4.45 -7.53 10.85
C GLY A 31 -3.64 -7.77 9.59
N PHE A 32 -2.69 -8.70 9.63
CA PHE A 32 -1.91 -9.13 8.47
C PHE A 32 -2.31 -10.53 8.00
N CYS A 33 -2.07 -10.81 6.73
CA CYS A 33 -2.28 -12.14 6.14
C CYS A 33 -1.16 -12.50 5.16
N GLU A 34 -1.08 -13.76 4.73
CA GLU A 34 -0.03 -14.24 3.83
C GLU A 34 -0.05 -13.49 2.48
N GLY A 35 1.08 -12.92 2.10
CA GLY A 35 1.25 -12.17 0.86
C GLY A 35 1.36 -13.05 -0.39
N ILE A 36 1.24 -12.40 -1.55
CA ILE A 36 1.28 -13.06 -2.86
C ILE A 36 2.64 -12.94 -3.57
N ARG A 37 3.63 -12.33 -2.91
CA ARG A 37 4.94 -12.00 -3.50
C ARG A 37 6.01 -13.05 -3.23
N GLY A 38 5.65 -14.14 -2.55
CA GLY A 38 6.54 -15.24 -2.21
C GLY A 38 6.54 -15.55 -0.72
N PRO A 39 7.42 -16.45 -0.28
CA PRO A 39 7.58 -16.81 1.11
C PRO A 39 7.84 -15.58 1.98
N ASP A 40 7.24 -15.56 3.16
CA ASP A 40 7.37 -14.50 4.17
C ASP A 40 6.86 -13.12 3.74
N SER A 41 6.30 -12.96 2.52
CA SER A 41 5.59 -11.73 2.16
C SER A 41 4.26 -11.66 2.92
N VAL A 42 3.84 -10.45 3.27
CA VAL A 42 2.59 -10.19 3.98
C VAL A 42 1.69 -9.26 3.18
N MET A 43 0.40 -9.30 3.46
CA MET A 43 -0.55 -8.27 3.09
C MET A 43 -1.15 -7.64 4.34
N PHE A 44 -1.45 -6.35 4.28
CA PHE A 44 -2.04 -5.61 5.39
C PHE A 44 -3.50 -5.27 5.11
N THR A 45 -4.36 -5.50 6.09
CA THR A 45 -5.81 -5.28 6.00
C THR A 45 -6.21 -3.92 6.55
N GLU A 46 -7.51 -3.59 6.51
CA GLU A 46 -7.99 -2.33 7.07
C GLU A 46 -7.69 -2.22 8.57
N LYS A 47 -7.76 -3.35 9.27
CA LYS A 47 -7.43 -3.42 10.69
C LYS A 47 -5.99 -3.00 10.97
N ALA A 48 -5.02 -3.52 10.21
CA ALA A 48 -3.61 -3.16 10.36
C ALA A 48 -3.37 -1.68 10.06
N VAL A 49 -4.01 -1.15 9.00
CA VAL A 49 -3.95 0.27 8.64
C VAL A 49 -4.49 1.14 9.77
N ASP A 50 -5.63 0.77 10.36
CA ASP A 50 -6.27 1.53 11.43
C ASP A 50 -5.44 1.55 12.70
N ILE A 51 -4.86 0.41 13.07
CA ILE A 51 -3.92 0.33 14.20
C ILE A 51 -2.71 1.23 13.94
N PHE A 52 -2.09 1.12 12.77
CA PHE A 52 -0.90 1.89 12.41
C PHE A 52 -1.16 3.41 12.43
N LEU A 53 -2.22 3.87 11.76
CA LEU A 53 -2.55 5.30 11.69
C LEU A 53 -2.94 5.86 13.05
N LYS A 54 -3.69 5.10 13.85
CA LYS A 54 -4.02 5.49 15.24
C LYS A 54 -2.77 5.64 16.09
N ASN A 55 -1.82 4.72 16.00
CA ASN A 55 -0.62 4.71 16.83
C ASN A 55 0.39 5.80 16.43
N THR A 56 0.42 6.16 15.15
CA THR A 56 1.36 7.16 14.61
C THR A 56 0.80 8.59 14.58
N GLY A 57 -0.53 8.75 14.72
CA GLY A 57 -1.20 10.03 14.54
C GLY A 57 -1.23 10.51 13.08
N LEU A 58 -0.94 9.62 12.13
CA LEU A 58 -1.01 9.88 10.70
C LEU A 58 -2.44 9.65 10.18
N THR A 59 -2.72 10.15 8.98
CA THR A 59 -4.06 10.06 8.36
C THR A 59 -4.10 9.24 7.08
N LEU A 60 -2.95 8.98 6.46
CA LEU A 60 -2.86 8.40 5.13
C LEU A 60 -1.56 7.64 4.96
N ILE A 61 -1.61 6.46 4.35
CA ILE A 61 -0.47 5.74 3.80
C ILE A 61 -0.42 6.03 2.30
N VAL A 62 0.70 6.56 1.83
CA VAL A 62 0.98 6.71 0.40
C VAL A 62 2.06 5.73 0.01
N ARG A 63 1.79 4.90 -0.99
CA ARG A 63 2.72 3.88 -1.45
C ARG A 63 2.78 3.78 -2.98
N GLY A 64 3.84 3.18 -3.49
CA GLY A 64 3.89 2.56 -4.81
C GLY A 64 4.23 1.08 -4.66
N HIS A 65 4.02 0.28 -5.72
CA HIS A 65 4.57 -1.08 -5.97
C HIS A 65 3.70 -1.84 -6.99
N GLU A 66 2.38 -1.71 -6.84
CA GLU A 66 1.37 -2.36 -7.68
C GLU A 66 1.01 -1.46 -8.86
N ASP A 67 0.91 -2.03 -10.06
CA ASP A 67 0.36 -1.31 -11.22
C ASP A 67 -1.12 -1.02 -11.02
N GLN A 68 -1.55 0.12 -11.55
CA GLN A 68 -2.92 0.61 -11.42
C GLN A 68 -3.41 1.08 -12.78
N THR A 69 -4.54 0.57 -13.26
CA THR A 69 -5.11 0.91 -14.57
C THR A 69 -5.26 2.42 -14.75
N GLU A 70 -5.75 3.12 -13.73
CA GLU A 70 -5.93 4.58 -13.71
C GLU A 70 -4.69 5.33 -13.18
N GLY A 71 -3.56 4.64 -13.02
CA GLY A 71 -2.33 5.16 -12.40
C GLY A 71 -2.40 5.34 -10.89
N MET A 72 -3.58 5.15 -10.29
CA MET A 72 -3.77 5.24 -8.85
C MET A 72 -4.94 4.38 -8.36
N GLN A 73 -4.96 4.10 -7.06
CA GLN A 73 -6.10 3.50 -6.38
C GLN A 73 -6.15 3.94 -4.91
N LEU A 74 -7.37 4.20 -4.43
CA LEU A 74 -7.66 4.36 -3.02
C LEU A 74 -8.34 3.09 -2.49
N THR A 75 -7.82 2.56 -1.39
CA THR A 75 -8.38 1.38 -0.71
C THR A 75 -8.55 1.64 0.78
N HIS A 76 -9.09 0.67 1.52
CA HIS A 76 -9.17 0.70 2.99
C HIS A 76 -9.82 1.98 3.52
N ASN A 77 -11.03 2.26 3.02
CA ASN A 77 -11.80 3.47 3.35
C ASN A 77 -11.03 4.79 3.11
N GLY A 78 -10.22 4.84 2.06
CA GLY A 78 -9.49 6.03 1.63
C GLY A 78 -8.21 6.30 2.44
N LYS A 79 -7.78 5.36 3.28
CA LYS A 79 -6.61 5.49 4.15
C LYS A 79 -5.32 5.00 3.49
N VAL A 80 -5.41 4.25 2.39
CA VAL A 80 -4.27 3.75 1.61
C VAL A 80 -4.38 4.25 0.18
N PHE A 81 -3.35 4.96 -0.26
CA PHE A 81 -3.23 5.54 -1.59
C PHE A 81 -2.08 4.86 -2.34
N THR A 82 -2.41 4.02 -3.32
CA THR A 82 -1.43 3.45 -4.24
C THR A 82 -1.29 4.36 -5.46
N VAL A 83 -0.06 4.78 -5.78
CA VAL A 83 0.28 5.57 -6.96
C VAL A 83 1.28 4.81 -7.83
N PHE A 84 1.06 4.82 -9.14
CA PHE A 84 1.91 4.18 -10.13
C PHE A 84 2.24 5.15 -11.25
N SER A 85 3.52 5.54 -11.37
CA SER A 85 3.96 6.63 -12.26
C SER A 85 4.45 6.19 -13.64
N SER A 86 4.39 4.89 -13.95
CA SER A 86 4.74 4.38 -15.28
C SER A 86 3.48 4.21 -16.12
N SER A 87 3.28 5.06 -17.14
CA SER A 87 2.19 4.87 -18.10
C SER A 87 2.54 3.83 -19.15
N ASN A 88 1.53 3.26 -19.80
CA ASN A 88 1.66 2.20 -20.82
C ASN A 88 2.51 1.00 -20.35
N TYR A 89 2.53 0.72 -19.05
CA TYR A 89 3.09 -0.51 -18.52
C TYR A 89 2.24 -1.69 -19.01
N ARG A 90 2.89 -2.60 -19.75
CA ARG A 90 2.22 -3.71 -20.43
C ARG A 90 1.04 -3.27 -21.32
N ASP A 91 1.17 -2.08 -21.92
CA ASP A 91 0.22 -1.52 -22.88
C ASP A 91 -1.20 -1.24 -22.36
N ALA A 92 -1.39 -1.01 -21.05
CA ALA A 92 -2.73 -1.02 -20.46
C ALA A 92 -3.10 0.08 -19.45
N ASN A 93 -2.16 0.91 -18.95
CA ASN A 93 -2.45 1.80 -17.82
C ASN A 93 -2.02 3.27 -18.01
N SER A 94 -2.68 4.16 -17.26
CA SER A 94 -2.23 5.54 -17.03
C SER A 94 -1.12 5.59 -15.97
N GLY A 95 -0.27 6.59 -16.04
CA GLY A 95 0.64 6.97 -14.95
C GLY A 95 0.04 8.09 -14.11
N ALA A 96 0.33 8.12 -12.81
CA ALA A 96 -0.07 9.21 -11.93
C ALA A 96 1.07 9.73 -11.05
N CYS A 97 0.91 10.96 -10.55
CA CYS A 97 1.73 11.52 -9.48
C CYS A 97 0.89 12.29 -8.46
N LEU A 98 1.43 12.43 -7.25
CA LEU A 98 0.81 13.18 -6.16
C LEU A 98 1.61 14.46 -5.89
N LEU A 99 0.93 15.59 -5.95
CA LEU A 99 1.46 16.89 -5.56
C LEU A 99 0.96 17.24 -4.15
N CYS A 100 1.88 17.22 -3.18
CA CYS A 100 1.62 17.65 -1.81
C CYS A 100 2.03 19.11 -1.63
N HIS A 101 1.07 20.00 -1.41
CA HIS A 101 1.33 21.44 -1.19
C HIS A 101 0.29 22.02 -0.23
N GLU A 102 0.73 22.78 0.79
CA GLU A 102 -0.14 23.46 1.76
C GLU A 102 -1.25 22.57 2.35
N LYS A 103 -0.89 21.37 2.81
CA LYS A 103 -1.82 20.37 3.37
C LYS A 103 -2.91 19.90 2.39
N LYS A 104 -2.71 20.11 1.09
CA LYS A 104 -3.53 19.56 0.02
C LYS A 104 -2.73 18.52 -0.76
N LEU A 105 -3.41 17.43 -1.10
CA LEU A 105 -2.92 16.42 -2.03
C LEU A 105 -3.69 16.59 -3.33
N ASN A 106 -3.00 16.94 -4.40
CA ASN A 106 -3.55 16.98 -5.75
C ASN A 106 -3.00 15.80 -6.55
N ILE A 107 -3.84 15.24 -7.41
CA ILE A 107 -3.51 14.08 -8.22
C ILE A 107 -3.39 14.56 -9.66
N VAL A 108 -2.31 14.15 -10.33
CA VAL A 108 -2.13 14.37 -11.77
C VAL A 108 -2.07 12.99 -12.42
N ILE A 109 -2.97 12.74 -13.37
CA ILE A 109 -3.03 11.49 -14.15
C ILE A 109 -2.63 11.80 -15.59
N LYS A 110 -1.81 10.93 -16.17
CA LYS A 110 -1.33 11.01 -17.55
C LYS A 110 -1.51 9.66 -18.24
N GLN A 111 -2.14 9.67 -19.41
CA GLN A 111 -2.21 8.52 -20.31
C GLN A 111 -0.87 8.32 -21.03
#